data_AF-A0A5J5MIF7-F1
#
_entry.id   AF-A0A5J5MIF7-F1
#
_cell.length_a   1.000
_cell.length_b   1.000
_cell.length_c   1.000
_cell.angle_alpha   90.00
_cell.angle_beta   90.00
_cell.angle_gamma   90.00
#
_symmetry.space_group_name_H-M   'P 1'
#
loop_
_entity.id
_entity.type
_entity.pdbx_description
1 polymer ?
#
loop_
_entity_poly.entity_id
_entity_poly.type
_entity_poly.pdbx_seq_one_letter_code
_entity_poly.pdbx_strand_id
1 'polypeptide(L)'
;MAETEATLLRQFPLFLPQNRAKTVYEGFISAQVLARLMLFPSESFPLAAQPGLLCSWQLRTVLNGYHHVVQQRMQQSPDLVSFMMELKMILSSLISIYTQFLAAVESLKTFWDVMDEIDEKTWVLEPEKPTRSATARRIVLGNNVSINIEVDPRHPTMLPECCFLGADHVVKPLGIRLSRNIHLWDPENSLLQNLKDVLEIDFPARAILEKSDFSMDCGICYAYQLDGAIPDQVCDNSQCGQSFHYICLYEWLRGLLTSRQSFNIIFGECPYCSKPITLKMSGRKA
;
A
#
# COMPACT_ATOMS: atom_id res chain seq x y z
N MET A 1 38.72 -30.56 21.33
CA MET A 1 37.68 -30.67 22.38
C MET A 1 37.84 -29.60 23.44
N ALA A 2 38.80 -29.68 24.39
CA ALA A 2 38.93 -28.68 25.46
C ALA A 2 39.19 -27.25 24.94
N GLU A 3 40.03 -27.11 23.91
CA GLU A 3 40.33 -25.82 23.27
C GLU A 3 39.12 -25.23 22.52
N THR A 4 38.32 -26.09 21.88
CA THR A 4 37.06 -25.75 21.21
C THR A 4 36.03 -25.22 22.21
N GLU A 5 35.94 -25.84 23.39
CA GLU A 5 35.05 -25.42 24.48
C GLU A 5 35.50 -24.11 25.13
N ALA A 6 36.81 -23.95 25.38
CA ALA A 6 37.36 -22.67 25.84
C ALA A 6 37.10 -21.54 24.82
N THR A 7 37.13 -21.85 23.52
CA THR A 7 36.80 -20.89 22.46
C THR A 7 35.30 -20.57 22.42
N LEU A 8 34.42 -21.57 22.55
CA LEU A 8 32.98 -21.36 22.65
C LEU A 8 32.63 -20.47 23.85
N LEU A 9 33.18 -20.74 25.03
CA LEU A 9 32.91 -19.97 26.25
C LEU A 9 33.50 -18.54 26.18
N ARG A 10 34.61 -18.32 25.47
CA ARG A 10 35.15 -16.97 25.22
C ARG A 10 34.24 -16.15 24.29
N GLN A 11 33.58 -16.78 23.33
CA GLN A 11 32.77 -16.10 22.32
C GLN A 11 31.28 -16.01 22.69
N PHE A 12 30.77 -16.99 23.43
CA PHE A 12 29.39 -17.16 23.87
C PHE A 12 29.35 -17.53 25.37
N PRO A 13 29.79 -16.64 26.28
CA PRO A 13 29.97 -16.95 27.70
C PRO A 13 28.68 -17.32 28.45
N LEU A 14 27.53 -16.95 27.89
CA LEU A 14 26.21 -17.27 28.44
C LEU A 14 25.61 -18.54 27.83
N PHE A 15 26.37 -19.33 27.06
CA PHE A 15 25.88 -20.54 26.36
C PHE A 15 26.61 -21.79 26.85
N LEU A 16 25.93 -22.61 27.64
CA LEU A 16 26.55 -23.64 28.48
C LEU A 16 26.01 -25.05 28.18
N PRO A 17 26.85 -26.11 28.25
CA PRO A 17 26.40 -27.48 28.12
C PRO A 17 25.54 -27.89 29.33
N GLN A 18 24.36 -28.46 29.06
CA GLN A 18 23.40 -28.88 30.09
C GLN A 18 23.60 -30.33 30.57
N ASN A 19 24.47 -31.10 29.91
CA ASN A 19 24.79 -32.46 30.30
C ASN A 19 26.28 -32.78 30.15
N ARG A 20 26.77 -33.78 30.91
CA ARG A 20 28.18 -34.21 30.87
C ARG A 20 28.59 -34.77 29.50
N ALA A 21 27.63 -35.26 28.72
CA ALA A 21 27.81 -35.76 27.36
C ALA A 21 27.97 -34.65 26.31
N LYS A 22 27.70 -33.38 26.66
CA LYS A 22 27.76 -32.21 25.77
C LYS A 22 26.91 -32.34 24.50
N THR A 23 25.74 -32.99 24.63
CA THR A 23 24.76 -33.16 23.54
C THR A 23 23.58 -32.19 23.62
N VAL A 24 23.50 -31.41 24.70
CA VAL A 24 22.53 -30.32 24.87
C VAL A 24 23.28 -29.08 25.33
N TYR A 25 23.08 -27.96 24.64
CA TYR A 25 23.56 -26.65 25.05
C TYR A 25 22.37 -25.72 25.22
N GLU A 26 22.38 -24.91 26.28
CA GLU A 26 21.36 -23.89 26.52
C GLU A 26 22.02 -22.61 27.02
N GLY A 27 21.44 -21.48 26.66
CA GLY A 27 21.83 -20.20 27.20
C GLY A 27 21.37 -19.03 26.32
N PHE A 28 22.20 -17.99 26.24
CA PHE A 28 21.86 -16.78 25.49
C PHE A 28 22.88 -16.46 24.41
N ILE A 29 22.36 -16.07 23.24
CA ILE A 29 23.14 -15.44 22.16
C ILE A 29 22.88 -13.94 22.19
N SER A 30 23.93 -13.14 21.99
CA SER A 30 23.81 -11.70 21.80
C SER A 30 23.99 -11.38 20.31
N ALA A 31 22.87 -11.03 19.67
CA ALA A 31 22.77 -10.69 18.26
C ALA A 31 21.93 -9.41 18.14
N GLN A 32 22.50 -8.28 18.59
CA GLN A 32 21.84 -7.00 18.89
C GLN A 32 20.84 -7.06 20.06
N VAL A 33 20.04 -8.13 20.17
CA VAL A 33 19.20 -8.46 21.32
C VAL A 33 19.71 -9.75 21.98
N LEU A 34 19.49 -9.89 23.29
CA LEU A 34 19.79 -11.11 24.03
C LEU A 34 18.67 -12.14 23.84
N ALA A 35 18.92 -13.21 23.09
CA ALA A 35 17.94 -14.25 22.80
C ALA A 35 18.32 -15.58 23.46
N ARG A 36 17.35 -16.22 24.16
CA ARG A 36 17.53 -17.57 24.73
C ARG A 36 17.48 -18.61 23.62
N LEU A 37 18.49 -19.48 23.59
CA LEU A 37 18.62 -20.61 22.67
C LEU A 37 18.84 -21.90 23.45
N MET A 38 18.31 -22.99 22.90
CA MET A 38 18.67 -24.36 23.26
C MET A 38 18.95 -25.15 21.97
N LEU A 39 20.10 -25.81 21.92
CA LEU A 39 20.62 -26.56 20.77
C LEU A 39 20.85 -28.03 21.11
N PHE A 40 20.60 -28.87 20.10
CA PHE A 40 20.81 -30.32 20.12
C PHE A 40 21.76 -30.70 18.96
N PRO A 41 23.09 -30.72 19.18
CA PRO A 41 24.07 -30.84 18.07
C PRO A 41 24.27 -32.25 17.50
N SER A 42 23.67 -33.30 18.07
CA SER A 42 23.90 -34.70 17.63
C SER A 42 22.65 -35.58 17.75
N GLU A 43 22.47 -36.50 16.80
CA GLU A 43 21.31 -37.41 16.66
C GLU A 43 21.17 -38.51 17.74
N SER A 44 21.85 -38.37 18.88
CA SER A 44 21.98 -39.43 19.88
C SER A 44 20.84 -39.47 20.91
N PHE A 45 19.56 -39.54 20.49
CA PHE A 45 18.44 -40.23 21.19
C PHE A 45 17.11 -40.21 20.36
N PRO A 46 16.03 -40.95 20.75
CA PRO A 46 15.35 -41.87 19.84
C PRO A 46 14.29 -41.23 18.94
N LEU A 47 14.33 -41.56 17.64
CA LEU A 47 13.27 -41.59 16.58
C LEU A 47 12.16 -40.50 16.47
N ALA A 48 12.05 -39.53 17.38
CA ALA A 48 10.91 -38.62 17.49
C ALA A 48 11.27 -37.14 17.68
N ALA A 49 12.54 -36.82 17.92
CA ALA A 49 13.03 -35.44 18.06
C ALA A 49 14.15 -35.19 17.04
N GLN A 50 13.87 -34.39 16.01
CA GLN A 50 14.88 -33.94 15.05
C GLN A 50 15.91 -33.02 15.73
N PRO A 51 17.17 -32.97 15.25
CA PRO A 51 18.11 -31.94 15.67
C PRO A 51 17.51 -30.56 15.40
N GLY A 52 17.47 -29.71 16.42
CA GLY A 52 16.65 -28.50 16.43
C GLY A 52 17.24 -27.33 17.20
N LEU A 53 16.83 -26.13 16.77
CA LEU A 53 17.01 -24.88 17.50
C LEU A 53 15.70 -24.54 18.21
N LEU A 54 15.66 -24.68 19.54
CA LEU A 54 14.59 -24.09 20.35
C LEU A 54 15.01 -22.68 20.76
N CYS A 55 14.08 -21.73 20.70
CA CYS A 55 14.35 -20.33 20.95
C CYS A 55 13.13 -19.59 21.55
N SER A 56 13.33 -18.36 22.02
CA SER A 56 12.23 -17.51 22.48
C SER A 56 11.22 -17.23 21.36
N TRP A 57 9.97 -16.93 21.74
CA TRP A 57 8.90 -16.64 20.77
C TRP A 57 9.25 -15.48 19.83
N GLN A 58 9.95 -14.45 20.32
CA GLN A 58 10.45 -13.33 19.53
C GLN A 58 11.38 -13.81 18.41
N LEU A 59 12.36 -14.66 18.76
CA LEU A 59 13.31 -15.19 17.79
C LEU A 59 12.64 -16.17 16.81
N ARG A 60 11.64 -16.92 17.27
CA ARG A 60 10.82 -17.79 16.42
C ARG A 60 10.02 -17.00 15.36
N THR A 61 9.52 -15.82 15.70
CA THR A 61 8.89 -14.91 14.73
C THR A 61 9.90 -14.41 13.69
N VAL A 62 11.10 -14.00 14.12
CA VAL A 62 12.19 -13.52 13.23
C VAL A 62 12.72 -14.64 12.33
N LEU A 63 12.81 -15.88 12.84
CA LEU A 63 13.26 -17.07 12.11
C LEU A 63 12.15 -17.78 11.32
N ASN A 64 10.93 -17.24 11.29
CA ASN A 64 9.82 -17.85 10.58
C ASN A 64 10.15 -17.96 9.07
N GLY A 65 9.92 -19.13 8.47
CA GLY A 65 10.39 -19.47 7.11
C GLY A 65 11.89 -19.84 7.02
N TYR A 66 12.77 -19.29 7.86
CA TYR A 66 14.22 -19.53 7.83
C TYR A 66 14.69 -20.79 8.59
N HIS A 67 13.78 -21.50 9.28
CA HIS A 67 14.11 -22.73 10.03
C HIS A 67 14.91 -23.76 9.22
N HIS A 68 14.56 -23.96 7.94
CA HIS A 68 15.26 -24.90 7.05
C HIS A 68 16.73 -24.50 6.80
N VAL A 69 17.01 -23.19 6.63
CA VAL A 69 18.36 -22.65 6.46
C VAL A 69 19.19 -22.89 7.72
N VAL A 70 18.60 -22.64 8.90
CA VAL A 70 19.27 -22.85 10.19
C VAL A 70 19.60 -24.33 10.41
N GLN A 71 18.66 -25.24 10.11
CA GLN A 71 18.89 -26.69 10.19
C GLN A 71 19.98 -27.16 9.22
N GLN A 72 19.94 -26.69 7.97
CA GLN A 72 20.97 -27.00 6.98
C GLN A 72 22.35 -26.51 7.43
N ARG A 73 22.46 -25.28 7.95
CA ARG A 73 23.72 -24.74 8.46
C ARG A 73 24.24 -25.55 9.66
N MET A 74 23.36 -25.98 10.56
CA MET A 74 23.75 -26.82 11.70
C MET A 74 24.35 -28.17 11.29
N GLN A 75 23.98 -28.71 10.11
CA GLN A 75 24.58 -29.92 9.53
C GLN A 75 25.86 -29.66 8.72
N GLN A 76 26.04 -28.44 8.18
CA GLN A 76 27.11 -28.08 7.25
C GLN A 76 28.28 -27.33 7.90
N SER A 77 28.09 -26.67 9.04
CA SER A 77 29.16 -26.01 9.78
C SER A 77 30.15 -27.04 10.35
N PRO A 78 31.48 -26.78 10.33
CA PRO A 78 32.50 -27.76 10.73
C PRO A 78 32.53 -28.05 12.24
N ASP A 79 32.05 -27.11 13.06
CA ASP A 79 31.93 -27.26 14.50
C ASP A 79 30.86 -26.31 15.08
N LEU A 80 30.53 -26.49 16.36
CA LEU A 80 29.53 -25.71 17.08
C LEU A 80 29.88 -24.21 17.23
N VAL A 81 31.17 -23.84 17.28
CA VAL A 81 31.61 -22.44 17.37
C VAL A 81 31.37 -21.73 16.05
N SER A 82 31.76 -22.38 14.94
CA SER A 82 31.48 -21.92 13.59
C SER A 82 29.98 -21.75 13.35
N PHE A 83 29.17 -22.77 13.70
CA PHE A 83 27.72 -22.69 13.61
C PHE A 83 27.14 -21.54 14.45
N MET A 84 27.57 -21.37 15.70
CA MET A 84 27.08 -20.30 16.57
C MET A 84 27.45 -18.89 16.05
N MET A 85 28.60 -18.74 15.37
CA MET A 85 28.96 -17.50 14.68
C MET A 85 28.10 -17.26 13.43
N GLU A 86 27.88 -18.28 12.59
CA GLU A 86 26.95 -18.18 11.45
C GLU A 86 25.53 -17.81 11.91
N LEU A 87 25.02 -18.47 12.95
CA LEU A 87 23.72 -18.18 13.54
C LEU A 87 23.65 -16.77 14.12
N LYS A 88 24.69 -16.30 14.84
CA LYS A 88 24.77 -14.93 15.35
C LYS A 88 24.69 -13.89 14.22
N MET A 89 25.36 -14.15 13.10
CA MET A 89 25.34 -13.26 11.93
C MET A 89 23.96 -13.23 11.26
N ILE A 90 23.33 -14.40 11.05
CA ILE A 90 21.97 -14.52 10.50
C ILE A 90 20.96 -13.78 11.39
N LEU A 91 21.02 -13.99 12.71
CA LEU A 91 20.12 -13.31 13.64
C LEU A 91 20.33 -11.80 13.65
N SER A 92 21.59 -11.33 13.63
CA SER A 92 21.89 -9.90 13.62
C SER A 92 21.42 -9.21 12.34
N SER A 93 21.50 -9.87 11.17
CA SER A 93 21.00 -9.30 9.91
C SER A 93 19.47 -9.28 9.84
N LEU A 94 18.80 -10.36 10.27
CA LEU A 94 17.33 -10.41 10.30
C LEU A 94 16.74 -9.40 11.30
N ILE A 95 17.34 -9.25 12.50
CA ILE A 95 16.91 -8.24 13.48
C ILE A 95 17.14 -6.82 12.94
N SER A 96 18.27 -6.58 12.25
CA SER A 96 18.53 -5.29 11.61
C SER A 96 17.52 -4.94 10.52
N ILE A 97 17.16 -5.89 9.65
CA ILE A 97 16.13 -5.71 8.62
C ILE A 97 14.76 -5.47 9.25
N TYR A 98 14.39 -6.25 10.26
CA TYR A 98 13.12 -6.08 10.97
C TYR A 98 13.02 -4.72 11.68
N THR A 99 14.12 -4.23 12.25
CA THR A 99 14.18 -2.91 12.89
C THR A 99 14.04 -1.78 11.86
N GLN A 100 14.69 -1.90 10.70
CA GLN A 100 14.52 -0.96 9.58
C GLN A 100 13.09 -0.98 9.03
N PHE A 101 12.46 -2.15 8.94
CA PHE A 101 11.04 -2.28 8.56
C PHE A 101 10.12 -1.57 9.56
N LEU A 102 10.30 -1.78 10.87
CA LEU A 102 9.51 -1.08 11.88
C LEU A 102 9.70 0.45 11.83
N ALA A 103 10.93 0.93 11.60
CA ALA A 103 11.19 2.36 11.43
C ALA A 103 10.51 2.93 10.17
N ALA A 104 10.48 2.18 9.07
CA ALA A 104 9.76 2.56 7.86
C ALA A 104 8.23 2.59 8.08
N VAL A 105 7.67 1.61 8.80
CA VAL A 105 6.25 1.59 9.19
C VAL A 105 5.90 2.81 10.05
N GLU A 106 6.72 3.13 11.06
CA GLU A 106 6.49 4.32 11.91
C GLU A 106 6.55 5.61 11.08
N SER A 107 7.49 5.73 10.14
CA SER A 107 7.60 6.90 9.26
C SER A 107 6.41 7.12 8.32
N LEU A 108 5.62 6.07 8.07
CA LEU A 108 4.42 6.11 7.22
C LEU A 108 3.12 6.28 8.01
N LYS A 109 3.19 6.37 9.35
CA LYS A 109 2.00 6.48 10.21
C LYS A 109 1.10 7.65 9.81
N THR A 110 1.66 8.86 9.66
CA THR A 110 0.88 10.07 9.32
C THR A 110 0.19 9.94 7.95
N PHE A 111 0.84 9.28 6.98
CA PHE A 111 0.20 9.00 5.69
C PHE A 111 -1.01 8.08 5.86
N TRP A 112 -0.86 6.99 6.61
CA TRP A 112 -1.98 6.07 6.85
C TRP A 112 -3.10 6.68 7.68
N ASP A 113 -2.80 7.52 8.67
CA ASP A 113 -3.80 8.26 9.44
C ASP A 113 -4.61 9.21 8.53
N VAL A 114 -3.95 9.90 7.58
CA VAL A 114 -4.59 10.76 6.56
C VAL A 114 -5.49 9.95 5.61
N MET A 115 -5.00 8.81 5.11
CA MET A 115 -5.81 7.98 4.21
C MET A 115 -7.00 7.33 4.93
N ASP A 116 -6.82 6.90 6.18
CA ASP A 116 -7.91 6.33 7.00
C ASP A 116 -9.00 7.38 7.29
N GLU A 117 -8.64 8.65 7.56
CA GLU A 117 -9.64 9.72 7.72
C GLU A 117 -10.49 9.91 6.46
N ILE A 118 -9.86 9.91 5.27
CA ILE A 118 -10.56 10.06 3.99
C ILE A 118 -11.45 8.84 3.72
N ASP A 119 -10.93 7.64 3.95
CA ASP A 119 -11.64 6.37 3.73
C ASP A 119 -12.83 6.19 4.70
N GLU A 120 -12.80 6.80 5.90
CA GLU A 120 -13.90 6.82 6.86
C GLU A 120 -14.94 7.91 6.55
N LYS A 121 -14.50 9.16 6.35
CA LYS A 121 -15.37 10.34 6.35
C LYS A 121 -15.93 10.72 4.97
N THR A 122 -15.43 10.14 3.89
CA THR A 122 -15.83 10.51 2.52
C THR A 122 -16.32 9.32 1.70
N TRP A 123 -17.01 9.61 0.59
CA TRP A 123 -17.35 8.59 -0.40
C TRP A 123 -16.22 8.37 -1.41
N VAL A 124 -15.32 7.44 -1.10
CA VAL A 124 -14.29 6.94 -2.03
C VAL A 124 -14.91 5.99 -3.06
N LEU A 125 -14.65 6.27 -4.35
CA LEU A 125 -15.02 5.45 -5.51
C LEU A 125 -13.89 4.48 -5.91
N GLU A 126 -12.66 4.98 -5.98
CA GLU A 126 -11.49 4.23 -6.45
C GLU A 126 -10.28 4.47 -5.53
N PRO A 127 -9.56 3.41 -5.11
CA PRO A 127 -9.94 2.00 -5.22
C PRO A 127 -11.13 1.65 -4.29
N GLU A 128 -12.02 0.73 -4.71
CA GLU A 128 -13.16 0.28 -3.89
C GLU A 128 -12.71 -0.38 -2.56
N LYS A 129 -11.55 -1.05 -2.59
CA LYS A 129 -10.93 -1.70 -1.44
C LYS A 129 -9.47 -1.23 -1.33
N PRO A 130 -9.21 -0.08 -0.68
CA PRO A 130 -7.88 0.46 -0.58
C PRO A 130 -6.93 -0.46 0.19
N THR A 131 -5.71 -0.59 -0.30
CA THR A 131 -4.59 -1.24 0.40
C THR A 131 -3.72 -0.17 1.05
N ARG A 132 -2.88 -0.56 2.01
CA ARG A 132 -1.90 0.34 2.66
C ARG A 132 -0.81 0.88 1.70
N SER A 133 -0.75 0.38 0.46
CA SER A 133 0.12 0.88 -0.61
C SER A 133 -0.59 1.83 -1.61
N ALA A 134 -1.90 2.04 -1.50
CA ALA A 134 -2.65 2.88 -2.42
C ALA A 134 -2.58 4.35 -1.99
N THR A 135 -1.85 5.15 -2.76
CA THR A 135 -1.62 6.60 -2.60
C THR A 135 -2.71 7.48 -3.23
N ALA A 136 -3.43 6.93 -4.22
CA ALA A 136 -4.54 7.58 -4.90
C ALA A 136 -5.87 7.41 -4.14
N ARG A 137 -6.74 8.43 -4.18
CA ARG A 137 -8.18 8.30 -3.89
C ARG A 137 -9.02 9.12 -4.86
N ARG A 138 -10.00 8.48 -5.48
CA ARG A 138 -11.09 9.18 -6.19
C ARG A 138 -12.28 9.33 -5.25
N ILE A 139 -12.64 10.56 -4.92
CA ILE A 139 -13.64 10.92 -3.91
C ILE A 139 -14.80 11.65 -4.59
N VAL A 140 -16.05 11.33 -4.24
CA VAL A 140 -17.23 12.06 -4.72
C VAL A 140 -17.27 13.46 -4.11
N LEU A 141 -17.55 14.47 -4.94
CA LEU A 141 -17.86 15.83 -4.48
C LEU A 141 -19.36 16.17 -4.60
N GLY A 142 -20.10 15.39 -5.39
CA GLY A 142 -21.54 15.53 -5.63
C GLY A 142 -21.95 14.76 -6.87
N ASN A 143 -23.18 14.97 -7.34
CA ASN A 143 -23.72 14.28 -8.50
C ASN A 143 -22.84 14.54 -9.73
N ASN A 144 -22.35 13.46 -10.35
CA ASN A 144 -21.53 13.45 -11.56
C ASN A 144 -20.22 14.27 -11.46
N VAL A 145 -19.74 14.51 -10.23
CA VAL A 145 -18.46 15.20 -9.97
C VAL A 145 -17.66 14.52 -8.87
N SER A 146 -16.39 14.28 -9.14
CA SER A 146 -15.42 13.67 -8.24
C SER A 146 -14.06 14.35 -8.33
N ILE A 147 -13.23 14.20 -7.31
CA ILE A 147 -11.82 14.59 -7.30
C ILE A 147 -10.96 13.34 -7.16
N ASN A 148 -9.97 13.17 -8.02
CA ASN A 148 -8.88 12.23 -7.79
C ASN A 148 -7.72 12.97 -7.14
N ILE A 149 -7.30 12.54 -5.95
CA ILE A 149 -6.11 13.02 -5.25
C ILE A 149 -5.01 11.96 -5.29
N GLU A 150 -3.75 12.40 -5.40
CA GLU A 150 -2.54 11.56 -5.27
C GLU A 150 -1.69 12.11 -4.11
N VAL A 151 -1.58 11.35 -3.02
CA VAL A 151 -0.92 11.79 -1.78
C VAL A 151 0.51 11.25 -1.70
N ASP A 152 1.51 12.13 -1.52
CA ASP A 152 2.89 11.72 -1.25
C ASP A 152 3.00 11.11 0.16
N PRO A 153 3.38 9.82 0.32
CA PRO A 153 3.52 9.20 1.63
C PRO A 153 4.56 9.84 2.56
N ARG A 154 5.50 10.64 2.02
CA ARG A 154 6.53 11.36 2.79
C ARG A 154 6.05 12.73 3.26
N HIS A 155 5.06 13.30 2.59
CA HIS A 155 4.55 14.64 2.82
C HIS A 155 3.01 14.69 2.80
N PRO A 156 2.31 13.86 3.63
CA PRO A 156 0.89 13.55 3.44
C PRO A 156 -0.08 14.68 3.76
N THR A 157 0.36 15.75 4.44
CA THR A 157 -0.44 16.96 4.72
C THR A 157 -0.16 18.12 3.75
N MET A 158 0.78 17.95 2.80
CA MET A 158 0.99 18.91 1.72
C MET A 158 -0.12 18.78 0.67
N LEU A 159 -0.31 19.84 -0.14
CA LEU A 159 -1.26 19.84 -1.26
C LEU A 159 -0.97 18.69 -2.23
N PRO A 160 -1.88 17.69 -2.38
CA PRO A 160 -1.70 16.58 -3.30
C PRO A 160 -1.95 17.00 -4.76
N GLU A 161 -1.55 16.17 -5.72
CA GLU A 161 -2.00 16.36 -7.10
C GLU A 161 -3.52 16.15 -7.16
N CYS A 162 -4.26 17.15 -7.62
CA CYS A 162 -5.72 17.17 -7.65
C CYS A 162 -6.24 17.19 -9.09
N CYS A 163 -7.05 16.18 -9.46
CA CYS A 163 -7.70 16.09 -10.77
C CYS A 163 -9.23 16.00 -10.60
N PHE A 164 -9.95 17.05 -11.00
CA PHE A 164 -11.41 17.04 -11.00
C PHE A 164 -11.97 16.30 -12.22
N LEU A 165 -12.96 15.45 -12.00
CA LEU A 165 -13.62 14.62 -13.00
C LEU A 165 -15.14 14.89 -12.94
N GLY A 166 -15.69 15.40 -14.03
CA GLY A 166 -17.09 15.83 -14.16
C GLY A 166 -17.27 16.76 -15.36
N ALA A 167 -18.49 17.22 -15.61
CA ALA A 167 -18.77 18.17 -16.69
C ALA A 167 -18.04 19.50 -16.50
N ASP A 168 -17.53 20.10 -17.58
CA ASP A 168 -16.70 21.30 -17.60
C ASP A 168 -17.27 22.47 -16.77
N HIS A 169 -18.58 22.67 -16.84
CA HIS A 169 -19.28 23.75 -16.15
C HIS A 169 -19.37 23.54 -14.62
N VAL A 170 -19.18 22.31 -14.14
CA VAL A 170 -19.13 21.95 -12.71
C VAL A 170 -17.69 21.97 -12.19
N VAL A 171 -16.73 21.44 -12.96
CA VAL A 171 -15.32 21.32 -12.51
C VAL A 171 -14.52 22.63 -12.61
N LYS A 172 -14.81 23.51 -13.58
CA LYS A 172 -14.09 24.80 -13.70
C LYS A 172 -14.24 25.69 -12.46
N PRO A 173 -15.45 25.87 -11.86
CA PRO A 173 -15.59 26.57 -10.58
C PRO A 173 -14.81 25.95 -9.41
N LEU A 174 -14.67 24.61 -9.37
CA LEU A 174 -13.86 23.92 -8.34
C LEU A 174 -12.37 24.21 -8.52
N GLY A 175 -11.85 24.15 -9.76
CA GLY A 175 -10.47 24.54 -10.06
C GLY A 175 -10.16 26.00 -9.72
N ILE A 176 -11.10 26.92 -9.98
CA ILE A 176 -10.96 28.34 -9.60
C ILE A 176 -10.93 28.52 -8.08
N ARG A 177 -11.80 27.83 -7.33
CA ARG A 177 -11.76 27.85 -5.85
C ARG A 177 -10.44 27.31 -5.31
N LEU A 178 -9.98 26.16 -5.81
CA LEU A 178 -8.68 25.59 -5.46
C LEU A 178 -7.53 26.59 -5.67
N SER A 179 -7.42 27.21 -6.86
CA SER A 179 -6.38 28.19 -7.14
C SER A 179 -6.51 29.49 -6.34
N ARG A 180 -7.73 29.95 -6.04
CA ARG A 180 -7.98 31.17 -5.25
C ARG A 180 -7.59 30.96 -3.78
N ASN A 181 -8.00 29.82 -3.22
CA ASN A 181 -7.94 29.56 -1.78
C ASN A 181 -6.71 28.74 -1.36
N ILE A 182 -5.83 28.35 -2.29
CA ILE A 182 -4.59 27.59 -2.02
C ILE A 182 -3.72 28.17 -0.89
N HIS A 183 -3.81 29.48 -0.65
CA HIS A 183 -3.09 30.18 0.42
C HIS A 183 -3.64 29.91 1.84
N LEU A 184 -4.82 29.28 1.95
CA LEU A 184 -5.42 28.81 3.20
C LEU A 184 -4.95 27.39 3.58
N TRP A 185 -4.16 26.74 2.73
CA TRP A 185 -3.65 25.39 3.00
C TRP A 185 -2.65 25.41 4.15
N ASP A 186 -2.98 24.71 5.24
CA ASP A 186 -2.17 24.62 6.45
C ASP A 186 -1.69 23.17 6.66
N PRO A 187 -0.38 22.88 6.57
CA PRO A 187 0.16 21.54 6.80
C PRO A 187 -0.07 20.96 8.20
N GLU A 188 -0.46 21.78 9.20
CA GLU A 188 -0.85 21.34 10.54
C GLU A 188 -2.30 20.83 10.59
N ASN A 189 -3.14 21.23 9.63
CA ASN A 189 -4.50 20.71 9.47
C ASN A 189 -4.51 19.37 8.71
N SER A 190 -5.57 18.59 8.91
CA SER A 190 -5.73 17.33 8.18
C SER A 190 -5.98 17.58 6.69
N LEU A 191 -5.59 16.62 5.85
CA LEU A 191 -5.76 16.71 4.41
C LEU A 191 -7.23 16.93 4.01
N LEU A 192 -8.16 16.23 4.67
CA LEU A 192 -9.58 16.38 4.42
C LEU A 192 -10.10 17.77 4.83
N GLN A 193 -9.62 18.31 5.95
CA GLN A 193 -10.03 19.64 6.40
C GLN A 193 -9.54 20.73 5.44
N ASN A 194 -8.26 20.69 5.04
CA ASN A 194 -7.72 21.57 4.01
C ASN A 194 -8.52 21.50 2.70
N LEU A 195 -8.89 20.30 2.24
CA LEU A 195 -9.72 20.14 1.04
C LEU A 195 -11.12 20.77 1.19
N LYS A 196 -11.76 20.68 2.37
CA LYS A 196 -13.06 21.35 2.62
C LYS A 196 -12.94 22.87 2.56
N ASP A 197 -11.95 23.42 3.26
CA ASP A 197 -11.78 24.87 3.40
C ASP A 197 -11.35 25.52 2.08
N VAL A 198 -10.41 24.90 1.37
CA VAL A 198 -9.90 25.40 0.09
C VAL A 198 -10.94 25.24 -1.03
N LEU A 199 -11.71 24.16 -1.06
CA LEU A 199 -12.75 23.97 -2.08
C LEU A 199 -14.08 24.62 -1.73
N GLU A 200 -14.31 25.08 -0.49
CA GLU A 200 -15.60 25.58 0.02
C GLU A 200 -16.73 24.57 -0.22
N ILE A 201 -16.53 23.31 0.20
CA ILE A 201 -17.52 22.23 0.08
C ILE A 201 -17.54 21.32 1.31
N ASP A 202 -18.71 20.77 1.60
CA ASP A 202 -18.87 19.59 2.45
C ASP A 202 -18.80 18.32 1.60
N PHE A 203 -17.97 17.36 2.01
CA PHE A 203 -17.88 16.07 1.35
C PHE A 203 -19.09 15.19 1.71
N PRO A 204 -19.72 14.50 0.74
CA PRO A 204 -20.79 13.54 1.02
C PRO A 204 -20.33 12.42 1.94
N ALA A 205 -20.98 12.28 3.10
CA ALA A 205 -20.62 11.31 4.13
C ALA A 205 -21.17 9.91 3.80
N ARG A 206 -20.30 8.88 3.87
CA ARG A 206 -20.66 7.48 3.56
C ARG A 206 -21.86 6.96 4.36
N ALA A 207 -22.07 7.42 5.59
CA ALA A 207 -23.12 6.92 6.49
C ALA A 207 -24.55 7.34 6.11
N ILE A 208 -24.74 8.25 5.15
CA ILE A 208 -26.05 8.88 4.85
C ILE A 208 -26.63 8.40 3.51
N LEU A 209 -25.82 7.75 2.66
CA LEU A 209 -26.07 7.62 1.22
C LEU A 209 -26.02 6.16 0.76
N GLU A 210 -26.87 5.80 -0.21
CA GLU A 210 -26.86 4.47 -0.81
C GLU A 210 -25.93 4.43 -2.03
N LYS A 211 -25.37 3.25 -2.35
CA LYS A 211 -24.38 3.12 -3.46
C LYS A 211 -24.97 3.54 -4.82
N SER A 212 -26.28 3.38 -4.99
CA SER A 212 -27.08 3.81 -6.14
C SER A 212 -27.10 5.32 -6.37
N ASP A 213 -26.85 6.14 -5.34
CA ASP A 213 -26.97 7.60 -5.44
C ASP A 213 -25.82 8.21 -6.27
N PHE A 214 -24.70 7.50 -6.41
CA PHE A 214 -23.51 7.94 -7.14
C PHE A 214 -22.92 6.89 -8.10
N SER A 215 -23.43 5.65 -8.14
CA SER A 215 -23.01 4.65 -9.13
C SER A 215 -23.61 4.97 -10.51
N MET A 216 -22.98 5.89 -11.21
CA MET A 216 -23.29 6.18 -12.61
C MET A 216 -22.69 5.09 -13.50
N ASP A 217 -23.54 4.26 -14.10
CA ASP A 217 -23.12 3.30 -15.13
C ASP A 217 -22.64 4.03 -16.39
N CYS A 218 -21.72 3.41 -17.14
CA CYS A 218 -21.34 3.91 -18.45
C CYS A 218 -22.51 3.82 -19.43
N GLY A 219 -22.83 4.91 -20.13
CA GLY A 219 -23.94 4.93 -21.10
C GLY A 219 -23.73 4.05 -22.36
N ILE A 220 -22.56 3.44 -22.54
CA ILE A 220 -22.27 2.60 -23.72
C ILE A 220 -22.33 1.10 -23.35
N CYS A 221 -21.66 0.69 -22.28
CA CYS A 221 -21.63 -0.72 -21.86
C CYS A 221 -22.63 -1.05 -20.73
N TYR A 222 -23.31 -0.05 -20.15
CA TYR A 222 -24.27 -0.19 -19.05
C TYR A 222 -23.71 -0.90 -17.81
N ALA A 223 -22.40 -0.74 -17.58
CA ALA A 223 -21.71 -1.29 -16.42
C ALA A 223 -21.05 -0.16 -15.61
N TYR A 224 -21.07 -0.30 -14.29
CA TYR A 224 -20.33 0.55 -13.36
C TYR A 224 -18.82 0.32 -13.47
N GLN A 225 -18.38 -0.91 -13.74
CA GLN A 225 -16.97 -1.26 -13.82
C GLN A 225 -16.68 -2.07 -15.09
N LEU A 226 -15.59 -1.74 -15.76
CA LEU A 226 -15.06 -2.42 -16.95
C LEU A 226 -13.55 -2.56 -16.78
N ASP A 227 -13.04 -3.79 -16.76
CA ASP A 227 -11.62 -4.13 -16.55
C ASP A 227 -10.97 -3.41 -15.36
N GLY A 228 -11.73 -3.26 -14.26
CA GLY A 228 -11.31 -2.60 -13.03
C GLY A 228 -11.59 -1.09 -12.99
N ALA A 229 -11.75 -0.41 -14.13
CA ALA A 229 -12.02 1.03 -14.21
C ALA A 229 -13.52 1.35 -14.14
N ILE A 230 -13.88 2.51 -13.57
CA ILE A 230 -15.24 3.06 -13.59
C ILE A 230 -15.35 4.27 -14.55
N PRO A 231 -16.55 4.78 -14.88
CA PRO A 231 -16.69 5.93 -15.76
C PRO A 231 -15.94 7.17 -15.28
N ASP A 232 -15.19 7.79 -16.18
CA ASP A 232 -14.31 8.92 -15.91
C ASP A 232 -14.45 10.06 -16.93
N GLN A 233 -15.22 9.85 -18.00
CA GLN A 233 -15.64 10.86 -18.96
C GLN A 233 -17.10 11.22 -18.70
N VAL A 234 -17.47 12.50 -18.79
CA VAL A 234 -18.83 12.99 -18.56
C VAL A 234 -19.21 13.94 -19.69
N CYS A 235 -20.46 13.88 -20.15
CA CYS A 235 -20.95 14.84 -21.16
C CYS A 235 -21.12 16.25 -20.56
N ASP A 236 -20.47 17.24 -21.17
CA ASP A 236 -20.49 18.64 -20.71
C ASP A 236 -21.84 19.34 -20.82
N ASN A 237 -22.77 18.79 -21.62
CA ASN A 237 -24.13 19.31 -21.74
C ASN A 237 -24.88 19.14 -20.42
N SER A 238 -25.29 20.26 -19.81
CA SER A 238 -25.98 20.29 -18.51
C SER A 238 -27.33 19.58 -18.48
N GLN A 239 -27.96 19.36 -19.64
CA GLN A 239 -29.19 18.55 -19.76
C GLN A 239 -28.93 17.05 -19.99
N CYS A 240 -27.67 16.63 -20.09
CA CYS A 240 -27.28 15.24 -20.34
C CYS A 240 -26.51 14.66 -19.15
N GLY A 241 -25.32 15.17 -18.85
CA GLY A 241 -24.48 14.70 -17.74
C GLY A 241 -24.10 13.21 -17.78
N GLN A 242 -24.37 12.48 -18.88
CA GLN A 242 -24.13 11.04 -18.97
C GLN A 242 -22.64 10.71 -18.80
N SER A 243 -22.35 9.67 -18.02
CA SER A 243 -20.99 9.18 -17.80
C SER A 243 -20.60 8.07 -18.77
N PHE A 244 -19.29 7.97 -19.07
CA PHE A 244 -18.70 6.93 -19.90
C PHE A 244 -17.32 6.50 -19.38
N HIS A 245 -16.97 5.23 -19.52
CA HIS A 245 -15.56 4.82 -19.47
C HIS A 245 -14.80 5.45 -20.63
N TYR A 246 -13.58 5.92 -20.38
CA TYR A 246 -12.63 6.34 -21.42
C TYR A 246 -12.58 5.38 -22.62
N ILE A 247 -12.44 4.06 -22.37
CA ILE A 247 -12.29 3.08 -23.46
C ILE A 247 -13.57 2.94 -24.30
N CYS A 248 -14.74 2.92 -23.66
CA CYS A 248 -16.03 2.86 -24.36
C CYS A 248 -16.25 4.08 -25.25
N LEU A 249 -15.99 5.29 -24.72
CA LEU A 249 -16.13 6.52 -25.49
C LEU A 249 -15.07 6.63 -26.60
N TYR A 250 -13.86 6.09 -26.38
CA TYR A 250 -12.80 6.06 -27.38
C TYR A 250 -13.14 5.14 -28.56
N GLU A 251 -13.61 3.92 -28.29
CA GLU A 251 -14.06 2.98 -29.33
C GLU A 251 -15.29 3.52 -30.09
N TRP A 252 -16.24 4.15 -29.38
CA TRP A 252 -17.39 4.79 -30.01
C TRP A 252 -16.97 5.93 -30.95
N LEU A 253 -16.20 6.91 -30.45
CA LEU A 253 -15.84 8.09 -31.24
C LEU A 253 -14.98 7.74 -32.46
N ARG A 254 -14.06 6.76 -32.38
CA ARG A 254 -13.26 6.37 -33.56
C ARG A 254 -14.08 5.69 -34.66
N GLY A 255 -15.24 5.11 -34.32
CA GLY A 255 -16.12 4.46 -35.28
C GLY A 255 -16.98 5.42 -36.11
N LEU A 256 -17.08 6.69 -35.69
CA LEU A 256 -17.92 7.70 -36.35
C LEU A 256 -17.14 8.49 -37.41
N LEU A 257 -17.68 8.54 -38.63
CA LEU A 257 -17.16 9.37 -39.74
C LEU A 257 -17.25 10.89 -39.46
N THR A 258 -18.08 11.29 -38.49
CA THR A 258 -18.25 12.69 -38.06
C THR A 258 -17.19 13.14 -37.04
N SER A 259 -16.51 12.19 -36.38
CA SER A 259 -15.46 12.50 -35.41
C SER A 259 -14.22 13.10 -36.07
N ARG A 260 -13.60 14.06 -35.38
CA ARG A 260 -12.37 14.73 -35.81
C ARG A 260 -11.29 14.53 -34.76
N GLN A 261 -10.12 14.06 -35.17
CA GLN A 261 -8.95 13.99 -34.30
C GLN A 261 -8.03 15.19 -34.57
N SER A 262 -7.51 15.79 -33.51
CA SER A 262 -6.42 16.77 -33.56
C SER A 262 -5.44 16.49 -32.43
N PHE A 263 -4.20 16.17 -32.78
CA PHE A 263 -3.18 15.68 -31.84
C PHE A 263 -3.73 14.51 -30.98
N ASN A 264 -3.68 14.65 -29.65
CA ASN A 264 -4.14 13.68 -28.67
C ASN A 264 -5.58 13.99 -28.19
N ILE A 265 -6.42 14.60 -29.04
CA ILE A 265 -7.80 14.95 -28.70
C ILE A 265 -8.72 14.51 -29.84
N ILE A 266 -9.81 13.83 -29.48
CA ILE A 266 -10.89 13.44 -30.38
C ILE A 266 -12.11 14.30 -30.04
N PHE A 267 -12.68 14.94 -31.05
CA PHE A 267 -13.91 15.71 -30.98
C PHE A 267 -15.01 14.94 -31.71
N GLY A 268 -16.18 14.82 -31.11
CA GLY A 268 -17.34 14.21 -31.74
C GLY A 268 -18.62 14.55 -31.01
N GLU A 269 -19.61 13.67 -31.09
CA GLU A 269 -20.95 13.89 -30.53
C GLU A 269 -21.26 12.87 -29.43
N CYS A 270 -21.89 13.34 -28.35
CA CYS A 270 -22.32 12.49 -27.24
C CYS A 270 -23.37 11.46 -27.72
N PRO A 271 -23.22 10.15 -27.41
CA PRO A 271 -24.17 9.12 -27.85
C PRO A 271 -25.62 9.35 -27.42
N TYR A 272 -25.85 10.14 -26.37
CA TYR A 272 -27.17 10.35 -25.74
C TYR A 272 -27.90 11.62 -26.20
N CYS A 273 -27.17 12.72 -26.40
CA CYS A 273 -27.77 14.02 -26.68
C CYS A 273 -27.28 14.69 -27.97
N SER A 274 -26.38 14.03 -28.71
CA SER A 274 -25.75 14.53 -29.96
C SER A 274 -25.09 15.92 -29.83
N LYS A 275 -24.83 16.39 -28.61
CA LYS A 275 -24.05 17.61 -28.36
C LYS A 275 -22.55 17.31 -28.43
N PRO A 276 -21.71 18.30 -28.74
CA PRO A 276 -20.26 18.13 -28.79
C PRO A 276 -19.73 17.50 -27.49
N ILE A 277 -18.85 16.52 -27.64
CA ILE A 277 -18.08 15.91 -26.55
C ILE A 277 -16.62 15.80 -26.99
N THR A 278 -15.69 16.01 -26.04
CA THR A 278 -14.26 16.01 -26.30
C THR A 278 -13.59 14.93 -25.46
N LEU A 279 -12.78 14.09 -26.09
CA LEU A 279 -12.03 13.03 -25.42
C LEU A 279 -10.52 13.27 -25.57
N LYS A 280 -9.84 13.52 -24.46
CA LYS A 280 -8.38 13.66 -24.43
C LYS A 280 -7.75 12.27 -24.34
N MET A 281 -7.06 11.84 -25.40
CA MET A 281 -6.30 10.60 -25.44
C MET A 281 -5.20 10.66 -24.38
N SER A 282 -5.42 9.91 -23.30
CA SER A 282 -4.53 9.84 -22.17
C SER A 282 -3.64 8.62 -22.32
N GLY A 283 -2.33 8.79 -22.16
CA GLY A 283 -1.35 7.70 -22.15
C GLY A 283 -1.41 6.87 -20.87
N ARG A 284 -2.61 6.54 -20.38
CA ARG A 284 -2.78 5.60 -19.26
C ARG A 284 -2.24 4.25 -19.75
N LYS A 285 -1.17 3.80 -19.09
CA LYS A 285 -0.70 2.42 -19.26
C LYS A 285 -1.79 1.48 -18.75
N ALA A 286 -2.04 0.43 -19.51
CA ALA A 286 -2.67 -0.78 -19.00
C ALA A 286 -1.74 -1.46 -17.97
#